data_AF-A0A3D8T2R2-F1
#
_entry.id   AF-A0A3D8T2R2-F1
#
_cell.length_a   1.000
_cell.length_b   1.000
_cell.length_c   1.000
_cell.angle_alpha   90.00
_cell.angle_beta   90.00
_cell.angle_gamma   90.00
#
_symmetry.space_group_name_H-M   'P 1'
#
loop_
_entity.id
_entity.type
_entity.pdbx_description
1 polymer ?
#
loop_
_entity_poly.entity_id
_entity_poly.type
_entity_poly.pdbx_seq_one_letter_code
_entity_poly.pdbx_strand_id
1 'polypeptide(L)'
;MAEPEFALSFGVEFEFCLLTIGKDDVDPDPNDPRSARGIDEVERQQGSNPCASRSRDWFAAFEDGLERLDAAQAHLAQTMRRAGLPTLTDEEIQDRHIKQDVQHRHWVVSSDPSITRSDQLPETYNMHPIEIKSPAFLFDENTIQAIKEFCNLMTSTYRIDCAPTCGLHVHVGSGSPSRTFAPNAIKNFMGLCWVFEKQLRSIHAAHRITDSPWCLNMSVATQLARAPLTELEKLHAIFNSLTLPDLKFLFNTSHSSSKHSAVNLNHLATRAGFGTVELRQHQASLEPNDVAAWVSVCVGLMVFAHTVAPSELHAWLSRYVGPGAKAPLSLREVLRCCGLKEQAAYYQAVM
;
A
#
# COMPACT_ATOMS: atom_id res chain seq x y z
N MET A 1 -12.57 -24.56 -24.10
CA MET A 1 -11.74 -24.34 -22.90
C MET A 1 -12.54 -23.46 -21.98
N ALA A 2 -12.84 -23.92 -20.77
CA ALA A 2 -13.52 -23.08 -19.77
C ALA A 2 -12.55 -21.92 -19.42
N GLU A 3 -13.05 -20.69 -19.36
CA GLU A 3 -12.27 -19.59 -18.77
C GLU A 3 -11.86 -19.96 -17.34
N PRO A 4 -10.68 -19.57 -16.87
CA PRO A 4 -10.28 -19.84 -15.50
C PRO A 4 -11.32 -19.24 -14.55
N GLU A 5 -11.55 -19.99 -13.49
CA GLU A 5 -12.08 -19.53 -12.21
C GLU A 5 -11.53 -18.13 -11.88
N PHE A 6 -12.42 -17.25 -11.40
CA PHE A 6 -12.21 -15.80 -11.22
C PHE A 6 -10.81 -15.43 -10.68
N ALA A 7 -9.91 -15.02 -11.57
CA ALA A 7 -8.56 -14.56 -11.19
C ALA A 7 -8.59 -13.07 -10.88
N LEU A 8 -8.42 -12.69 -9.61
CA LEU A 8 -8.23 -11.30 -9.21
C LEU A 8 -6.81 -10.83 -9.56
N SER A 9 -6.65 -9.53 -9.75
CA SER A 9 -5.33 -8.90 -9.83
C SER A 9 -4.98 -8.18 -8.54
N PHE A 10 -3.69 -7.98 -8.29
CA PHE A 10 -3.21 -7.13 -7.22
C PHE A 10 -1.97 -6.32 -7.62
N GLY A 11 -1.76 -5.19 -6.96
CA GLY A 11 -0.52 -4.43 -6.96
C GLY A 11 -0.15 -4.03 -5.54
N VAL A 12 1.14 -3.83 -5.28
CA VAL A 12 1.66 -3.46 -3.97
C VAL A 12 2.45 -2.16 -4.09
N GLU A 13 2.18 -1.22 -3.19
CA GLU A 13 2.99 -0.01 -3.02
C GLU A 13 3.82 -0.16 -1.75
N PHE A 14 5.13 -0.10 -1.90
CA PHE A 14 6.11 -0.18 -0.83
C PHE A 14 6.64 1.22 -0.55
N GLU A 15 6.33 1.77 0.63
CA GLU A 15 6.91 3.02 1.10
C GLU A 15 8.04 2.73 2.07
N PHE A 16 9.19 3.37 1.89
CA PHE A 16 10.31 3.28 2.80
C PHE A 16 11.30 4.43 2.60
N CYS A 17 12.17 4.63 3.58
CA CYS A 17 13.29 5.54 3.46
C CYS A 17 14.53 4.79 2.99
N LEU A 18 15.08 5.15 1.84
CA LEU A 18 16.39 4.67 1.41
C LEU A 18 17.48 5.48 2.12
N LEU A 19 18.38 4.78 2.81
CA LEU A 19 19.45 5.39 3.58
C LEU A 19 20.74 5.42 2.76
N THR A 20 21.33 6.61 2.64
CA THR A 20 22.60 6.82 1.94
C THR A 20 23.56 7.64 2.80
N ILE A 21 24.86 7.53 2.54
CA ILE A 21 25.94 8.16 3.27
C ILE A 21 26.81 8.88 2.26
N GLY A 22 27.15 10.14 2.54
CA GLY A 22 28.05 10.92 1.68
C GLY A 22 29.41 10.24 1.56
N LYS A 23 30.09 10.43 0.42
CA LYS A 23 31.34 9.75 0.09
C LYS A 23 32.40 9.82 1.20
N ASP A 24 32.51 10.97 1.86
CA ASP A 24 33.53 11.25 2.88
C ASP A 24 32.99 11.13 4.33
N ASP A 25 31.70 10.84 4.51
CA ASP A 25 31.08 10.75 5.84
C ASP A 25 31.41 9.43 6.53
N VAL A 26 31.50 9.45 7.86
CA VAL A 26 31.70 8.24 8.68
C VAL A 26 30.45 7.37 8.63
N ASP A 27 30.65 6.07 8.36
CA ASP A 27 29.56 5.10 8.41
C ASP A 27 29.14 4.84 9.87
N PRO A 28 27.88 5.14 10.26
CA PRO A 28 27.40 4.84 11.60
C PRO A 28 27.24 3.33 11.86
N ASP A 29 27.09 2.52 10.79
CA ASP A 29 26.86 1.08 10.85
C ASP A 29 27.88 0.33 9.96
N PRO A 30 29.19 0.40 10.27
CA PRO A 30 30.24 -0.09 9.36
C PRO A 30 30.26 -1.62 9.15
N ASN A 31 29.55 -2.37 9.99
CA ASN A 31 29.43 -3.82 9.89
C ASN A 31 28.20 -4.25 9.08
N ASP A 32 27.31 -3.33 8.71
CA ASP A 32 26.18 -3.62 7.85
C ASP A 32 26.67 -3.77 6.40
N PRO A 33 26.56 -4.98 5.80
CA PRO A 33 27.11 -5.27 4.49
C PRO A 33 26.32 -4.60 3.35
N ARG A 34 25.16 -4.02 3.64
CA ARG A 34 24.28 -3.41 2.64
C ARG A 34 24.83 -2.06 2.18
N SER A 35 24.58 -1.75 0.92
CA SER A 35 25.06 -0.55 0.26
C SER A 35 24.39 0.69 0.82
N ALA A 36 25.21 1.71 1.10
CA ALA A 36 24.78 3.04 1.50
C ALA A 36 25.55 4.17 0.78
N ARG A 37 26.56 3.85 -0.04
CA ARG A 37 27.39 4.84 -0.75
C ARG A 37 27.27 4.67 -2.26
N GLY A 38 27.48 5.75 -3.01
CA GLY A 38 27.44 5.71 -4.48
C GLY A 38 26.04 5.56 -5.07
N ILE A 39 24.99 5.73 -4.25
CA ILE A 39 23.59 5.48 -4.64
C ILE A 39 22.94 6.75 -5.19
N ASP A 40 23.22 7.89 -4.56
CA ASP A 40 22.63 9.20 -4.85
C ASP A 40 23.69 10.21 -5.34
N GLU A 41 24.76 9.70 -5.97
CA GLU A 41 25.82 10.52 -6.54
C GLU A 41 25.36 11.18 -7.84
N VAL A 42 25.49 12.51 -7.91
CA VAL A 42 25.19 13.31 -9.10
C VAL A 42 26.49 13.63 -9.84
N GLU A 43 26.61 13.21 -11.11
CA GLU A 43 27.75 13.58 -11.96
C GLU A 43 27.69 15.07 -12.32
N ARG A 44 28.36 15.93 -11.54
CA ARG A 44 28.52 17.34 -11.91
C ARG A 44 29.57 17.48 -13.01
N GLN A 45 29.19 18.02 -14.17
CA GLN A 45 30.15 18.43 -15.18
C GLN A 45 31.11 19.47 -14.58
N GLN A 46 32.42 19.22 -14.67
CA GLN A 46 33.46 20.17 -14.24
C GLN A 46 33.36 21.45 -15.09
N GLY A 47 32.76 22.52 -14.55
CA GLY A 47 32.70 23.80 -15.26
C GLY A 47 31.81 24.91 -14.69
N SER A 48 30.89 24.64 -13.76
CA SER A 48 30.08 25.72 -13.14
C SER A 48 30.83 26.36 -11.97
N ASN A 49 31.33 27.58 -12.20
CA ASN A 49 32.01 28.42 -11.19
C ASN A 49 31.17 28.59 -9.90
N PRO A 50 31.73 28.35 -8.70
CA PRO A 50 31.06 28.68 -7.45
C PRO A 50 31.34 30.15 -7.11
N CYS A 51 30.55 31.07 -7.67
CA CYS A 51 30.49 32.43 -7.14
C CYS A 51 29.19 33.15 -7.55
N ALA A 52 28.20 33.19 -6.64
CA ALA A 52 27.43 34.41 -6.32
C ALA A 52 26.30 34.15 -5.31
N SER A 53 26.38 34.88 -4.19
CA SER A 53 25.31 35.27 -3.26
C SER A 53 24.71 34.23 -2.30
N ARG A 54 25.10 34.38 -1.02
CA ARG A 54 24.55 33.77 0.22
C ARG A 54 23.09 34.16 0.53
N SER A 55 22.27 34.41 -0.48
CA SER A 55 20.82 34.60 -0.35
C SER A 55 20.01 33.65 -1.25
N ARG A 56 20.69 32.67 -1.87
CA ARG A 56 20.13 31.62 -2.74
C ARG A 56 20.24 30.20 -2.16
N ASP A 57 20.70 30.05 -0.91
CA ASP A 57 21.11 28.76 -0.34
C ASP A 57 19.96 27.75 -0.20
N TRP A 58 18.72 28.18 0.08
CA TRP A 58 17.58 27.25 0.22
C TRP A 58 17.11 26.64 -1.10
N PHE A 59 17.08 27.43 -2.19
CA PHE A 59 16.69 26.91 -3.50
C PHE A 59 17.76 25.97 -4.05
N ALA A 60 19.04 26.31 -3.88
CA ALA A 60 20.13 25.44 -4.29
C ALA A 60 20.18 24.13 -3.49
N ALA A 61 19.94 24.17 -2.17
CA ALA A 61 19.87 22.97 -1.35
C ALA A 61 18.63 22.11 -1.67
N PHE A 62 17.52 22.74 -2.04
CA PHE A 62 16.31 22.06 -2.49
C PHE A 62 16.54 21.38 -3.85
N GLU A 63 17.12 22.09 -4.81
CA GLU A 63 17.49 21.53 -6.13
C GLU A 63 18.49 20.38 -5.99
N ASP A 64 19.54 20.53 -5.19
CA ASP A 64 20.51 19.46 -4.91
C ASP A 64 19.83 18.23 -4.27
N GLY A 65 18.89 18.46 -3.35
CA GLY A 65 18.09 17.39 -2.75
C GLY A 65 17.24 16.63 -3.77
N LEU A 66 16.65 17.33 -4.74
CA LEU A 66 15.89 16.70 -5.83
C LEU A 66 16.80 15.92 -6.78
N GLU A 67 17.92 16.48 -7.21
CA GLU A 67 18.87 15.79 -8.09
C GLU A 67 19.40 14.49 -7.45
N ARG A 68 19.68 14.52 -6.13
CA ARG A 68 20.11 13.33 -5.38
C ARG A 68 19.00 12.29 -5.26
N LEU A 69 17.75 12.73 -5.07
CA LEU A 69 16.60 11.83 -5.06
C LEU A 69 16.42 11.15 -6.43
N ASP A 70 16.52 11.89 -7.52
CA ASP A 70 16.42 11.35 -8.89
C ASP A 70 17.57 10.35 -9.16
N ALA A 71 18.79 10.67 -8.74
CA ALA A 71 19.94 9.76 -8.82
C ALA A 71 19.69 8.46 -8.03
N ALA A 72 19.15 8.56 -6.81
CA ALA A 72 18.79 7.41 -5.99
C ALA A 72 17.71 6.54 -6.67
N GLN A 73 16.66 7.15 -7.22
CA GLN A 73 15.61 6.45 -7.96
C GLN A 73 16.16 5.74 -9.20
N ALA A 74 17.04 6.41 -9.96
CA ALA A 74 17.70 5.81 -11.12
C ALA A 74 18.60 4.63 -10.74
N HIS A 75 19.34 4.73 -9.63
CA HIS A 75 20.18 3.64 -9.12
C HIS A 75 19.34 2.42 -8.68
N LEU A 76 18.24 2.66 -7.96
CA LEU A 76 17.26 1.61 -7.61
C LEU A 76 16.72 0.93 -8.87
N ALA A 77 16.25 1.72 -9.84
CA ALA A 77 15.70 1.20 -11.08
C ALA A 77 16.73 0.38 -11.87
N GLN A 78 17.99 0.83 -11.93
CA GLN A 78 19.07 0.08 -12.57
C GLN A 78 19.33 -1.26 -11.87
N THR A 79 19.33 -1.27 -10.53
CA THR A 79 19.54 -2.49 -9.74
C THR A 79 18.42 -3.49 -9.97
N MET A 80 17.17 -3.04 -9.96
CA MET A 80 16.00 -3.88 -10.26
C MET A 80 16.05 -4.44 -11.70
N ARG A 81 16.44 -3.63 -12.70
CA ARG A 81 16.61 -4.09 -14.09
C ARG A 81 17.70 -5.16 -14.21
N ARG A 82 18.82 -5.00 -13.52
CA ARG A 82 19.90 -6.01 -13.48
C ARG A 82 19.45 -7.32 -12.85
N ALA A 83 18.53 -7.26 -11.90
CA ALA A 83 17.87 -8.43 -11.32
C ALA A 83 16.75 -9.03 -12.20
N GLY A 84 16.51 -8.48 -13.40
CA GLY A 84 15.49 -8.97 -14.33
C GLY A 84 14.09 -8.42 -14.08
N LEU A 85 13.93 -7.45 -13.19
CA LEU A 85 12.64 -6.79 -12.95
C LEU A 85 12.43 -5.67 -14.00
N PRO A 86 11.32 -5.68 -14.75
CA PRO A 86 11.02 -4.60 -15.70
C PRO A 86 10.66 -3.35 -14.90
N THR A 87 11.56 -2.36 -14.86
CA THR A 87 11.42 -1.19 -13.98
C THR A 87 11.45 0.12 -14.76
N LEU A 88 10.63 1.08 -14.33
CA LEU A 88 10.57 2.48 -14.77
C LEU A 88 10.82 3.41 -13.58
N THR A 89 11.32 4.62 -13.84
CA THR A 89 11.26 5.74 -12.89
C THR A 89 10.11 6.69 -13.23
N ASP A 90 9.68 7.51 -12.27
CA ASP A 90 8.70 8.58 -12.54
C ASP A 90 9.20 9.56 -13.60
N GLU A 91 10.49 9.91 -13.59
CA GLU A 91 11.13 10.74 -14.62
C GLU A 91 10.95 10.13 -16.01
N GLU A 92 11.29 8.86 -16.20
CA GLU A 92 11.14 8.17 -17.49
C GLU A 92 9.68 8.11 -17.95
N ILE A 93 8.74 7.94 -17.01
CA ILE A 93 7.30 7.93 -17.31
C ILE A 93 6.87 9.30 -17.83
N GLN A 94 7.29 10.38 -17.18
CA GLN A 94 6.97 11.76 -17.55
C GLN A 94 7.60 12.13 -18.89
N ASP A 95 8.92 11.98 -19.02
CA ASP A 95 9.67 12.37 -20.22
C ASP A 95 9.18 11.66 -21.48
N ARG A 96 8.97 10.35 -21.37
CA ARG A 96 8.60 9.50 -22.50
C ARG A 96 7.09 9.36 -22.66
N HIS A 97 6.30 10.04 -21.82
CA HIS A 97 4.84 10.00 -21.83
C HIS A 97 4.33 8.55 -21.82
N ILE A 98 4.91 7.70 -20.96
CA ILE A 98 4.63 6.27 -20.92
C ILE A 98 3.17 6.05 -20.51
N LYS A 99 2.42 5.34 -21.35
CA LYS A 99 1.00 5.07 -21.10
C LYS A 99 0.80 4.19 -19.88
N GLN A 100 -0.31 4.43 -19.19
CA GLN A 100 -0.71 3.73 -17.96
C GLN A 100 -0.74 2.19 -18.12
N ASP A 101 -1.19 1.67 -19.26
CA ASP A 101 -1.20 0.22 -19.53
C ASP A 101 0.20 -0.39 -19.61
N VAL A 102 1.21 0.41 -19.96
CA VAL A 102 2.61 0.01 -19.94
C VAL A 102 3.14 0.07 -18.51
N GLN A 103 2.82 1.14 -17.77
CA GLN A 103 3.22 1.29 -16.36
C GLN A 103 2.77 0.09 -15.51
N HIS A 104 1.54 -0.41 -15.70
CA HIS A 104 1.00 -1.57 -14.96
C HIS A 104 1.77 -2.88 -15.18
N ARG A 105 2.65 -2.95 -16.16
CA ARG A 105 3.49 -4.11 -16.47
C ARG A 105 4.92 -3.96 -15.96
N HIS A 106 5.21 -2.84 -15.29
CA HIS A 106 6.53 -2.51 -14.77
C HIS A 106 6.45 -2.22 -13.27
N TRP A 107 7.57 -2.46 -12.59
CA TRP A 107 7.83 -1.82 -11.33
C TRP A 107 8.06 -0.33 -11.56
N VAL A 108 7.50 0.53 -10.72
CA VAL A 108 7.69 1.98 -10.84
C VAL A 108 8.36 2.47 -9.57
N VAL A 109 9.54 3.06 -9.73
CA VAL A 109 10.27 3.73 -8.65
C VAL A 109 9.89 5.21 -8.66
N SER A 110 9.34 5.68 -7.55
CA SER A 110 8.88 7.05 -7.31
C SER A 110 9.28 7.52 -5.92
N SER A 111 8.77 8.69 -5.54
CA SER A 111 8.92 9.23 -4.19
C SER A 111 7.57 9.58 -3.58
N ASP A 112 7.43 9.40 -2.26
CA ASP A 112 6.29 9.94 -1.51
C ASP A 112 6.76 11.04 -0.54
N PRO A 113 6.46 12.32 -0.83
CA PRO A 113 6.86 13.43 0.04
C PRO A 113 6.18 13.43 1.41
N SER A 114 5.19 12.56 1.65
CA SER A 114 4.55 12.38 2.95
C SER A 114 5.39 11.56 3.93
N ILE A 115 6.38 10.83 3.43
CA ILE A 115 7.32 10.05 4.24
C ILE A 115 8.28 11.00 4.96
N THR A 116 8.44 10.78 6.26
CA THR A 116 9.30 11.60 7.12
C THR A 116 10.40 10.78 7.75
N ARG A 117 11.49 11.46 8.09
CA ARG A 117 12.60 10.88 8.86
C ARG A 117 12.14 10.29 10.19
N SER A 118 12.72 9.14 10.54
CA SER A 118 12.67 8.60 11.89
C SER A 118 13.63 9.36 12.82
N ASP A 119 13.15 9.78 13.98
CA ASP A 119 13.95 10.49 15.00
C ASP A 119 15.13 9.66 15.52
N GLN A 120 15.12 8.34 15.30
CA GLN A 120 16.14 7.42 15.78
C GLN A 120 17.35 7.30 14.85
N LEU A 121 17.29 7.84 13.63
CA LEU A 121 18.36 7.68 12.64
C LEU A 121 19.50 8.69 12.83
N PRO A 122 20.78 8.25 12.83
CA PRO A 122 21.95 9.12 12.87
C PRO A 122 21.94 10.20 11.78
N GLU A 123 22.27 11.45 12.13
CA GLU A 123 22.28 12.60 11.19
C GLU A 123 23.18 12.38 9.96
N THR A 124 24.16 11.48 10.05
CA THR A 124 25.05 11.10 8.94
C THR A 124 24.33 10.41 7.78
N TYR A 125 23.16 9.80 8.01
CA TYR A 125 22.35 9.26 6.93
C TYR A 125 21.59 10.38 6.22
N ASN A 126 21.80 10.48 4.91
CA ASN A 126 20.85 11.10 3.99
C ASN A 126 19.68 10.13 3.78
N MET A 127 18.47 10.68 3.66
CA MET A 127 17.24 9.90 3.54
C MET A 127 16.49 10.30 2.30
N HIS A 128 16.11 9.30 1.51
CA HIS A 128 15.31 9.47 0.31
C HIS A 128 13.94 8.80 0.52
N PRO A 129 12.82 9.54 0.41
CA PRO A 129 11.48 9.00 0.63
C PRO A 129 11.03 8.24 -0.62
N ILE A 130 11.21 6.92 -0.63
CA ILE A 130 10.96 6.09 -1.81
C ILE A 130 9.58 5.43 -1.72
N GLU A 131 8.87 5.45 -2.84
CA GLU A 131 7.70 4.60 -3.09
C GLU A 131 8.04 3.70 -4.28
N ILE A 132 7.85 2.38 -4.14
CA ILE A 132 7.96 1.43 -5.25
C ILE A 132 6.60 0.76 -5.46
N LYS A 133 6.06 0.89 -6.66
CA LYS A 133 4.81 0.24 -7.08
C LYS A 133 5.13 -1.00 -7.89
N SER A 134 4.52 -2.14 -7.53
CA SER A 134 4.64 -3.36 -8.32
C SER A 134 3.80 -3.29 -9.61
N PRO A 135 4.09 -4.16 -10.60
CA PRO A 135 3.13 -4.45 -11.65
C PRO A 135 1.77 -4.89 -11.08
N ALA A 136 0.71 -4.75 -11.90
CA ALA A 136 -0.61 -5.30 -11.63
C ALA A 136 -0.60 -6.81 -11.96
N PHE A 137 -0.21 -7.62 -10.98
CA PHE A 137 -0.11 -9.07 -11.10
C PHE A 137 -1.48 -9.74 -11.07
N LEU A 138 -1.65 -10.86 -11.78
CA LEU A 138 -2.70 -11.81 -11.43
C LEU A 138 -2.30 -12.53 -10.15
N PHE A 139 -3.26 -12.78 -9.26
CA PHE A 139 -2.99 -13.42 -7.99
C PHE A 139 -2.74 -14.93 -8.18
N ASP A 140 -1.48 -15.33 -8.01
CA ASP A 140 -1.03 -16.72 -7.99
C ASP A 140 0.27 -16.87 -7.18
N GLU A 141 0.72 -18.11 -7.00
CA GLU A 141 1.93 -18.40 -6.22
C GLU A 141 3.20 -17.81 -6.84
N ASN A 142 3.29 -17.73 -8.18
CA ASN A 142 4.47 -17.22 -8.87
C ASN A 142 4.59 -15.71 -8.68
N THR A 143 3.48 -14.98 -8.73
CA THR A 143 3.48 -13.53 -8.53
C THR A 143 3.71 -13.15 -7.07
N ILE A 144 3.23 -13.97 -6.12
CA ILE A 144 3.63 -13.84 -4.71
C ILE A 144 5.13 -14.10 -4.53
N GLN A 145 5.69 -15.10 -5.21
CA GLN A 145 7.13 -15.35 -5.18
C GLN A 145 7.94 -14.18 -5.77
N ALA A 146 7.46 -13.55 -6.85
CA ALA A 146 8.09 -12.35 -7.41
C ALA A 146 8.11 -11.17 -6.41
N ILE A 147 7.04 -10.98 -5.63
CA ILE A 147 7.02 -10.00 -4.53
C ILE A 147 8.08 -10.32 -3.48
N LYS A 148 8.21 -11.60 -3.08
CA LYS A 148 9.23 -12.03 -2.11
C LYS A 148 10.65 -11.81 -2.62
N GLU A 149 10.90 -12.09 -3.90
CA GLU A 149 12.18 -11.85 -4.55
C GLU A 149 12.54 -10.37 -4.60
N PHE A 150 11.57 -9.51 -4.88
CA PHE A 150 11.76 -8.05 -4.76
C PHE A 150 12.14 -7.66 -3.33
N CYS A 151 11.38 -8.10 -2.33
CA CYS A 151 11.67 -7.80 -0.92
C CYS A 151 13.09 -8.24 -0.52
N ASN A 152 13.49 -9.45 -0.92
CA ASN A 152 14.84 -9.96 -0.68
C ASN A 152 15.91 -9.12 -1.38
N LEU A 153 15.71 -8.77 -2.66
CA LEU A 153 16.64 -7.94 -3.42
C LEU A 153 16.88 -6.61 -2.70
N MET A 154 15.80 -5.94 -2.29
CA MET A 154 15.89 -4.64 -1.64
C MET A 154 16.62 -4.74 -0.29
N THR A 155 16.22 -5.70 0.54
CA THR A 155 16.76 -5.85 1.90
C THR A 155 18.17 -6.45 1.94
N SER A 156 18.58 -7.21 0.92
CA SER A 156 19.96 -7.69 0.80
C SER A 156 20.91 -6.64 0.22
N THR A 157 20.38 -5.64 -0.50
CA THR A 157 21.19 -4.67 -1.24
C THR A 157 21.32 -3.34 -0.52
N TYR A 158 20.25 -2.85 0.12
CA TYR A 158 20.17 -1.48 0.61
C TYR A 158 19.89 -1.39 2.10
N ARG A 159 20.40 -0.31 2.71
CA ARG A 159 19.96 0.11 4.03
C ARG A 159 18.65 0.88 3.90
N ILE A 160 17.63 0.36 4.56
CA ILE A 160 16.25 0.83 4.45
C ILE A 160 15.68 1.02 5.85
N ASP A 161 14.98 2.13 6.05
CA ASP A 161 14.18 2.41 7.25
C ASP A 161 12.69 2.46 6.91
N CYS A 162 11.88 1.70 7.65
CA CYS A 162 10.42 1.70 7.55
C CYS A 162 9.83 2.58 8.65
N ALA A 163 10.06 3.89 8.56
CA ALA A 163 9.58 4.87 9.55
C ALA A 163 8.05 4.77 9.76
N PRO A 164 7.49 5.20 10.91
CA PRO A 164 6.05 5.12 11.18
C PRO A 164 5.14 5.84 10.17
N THR A 165 5.67 6.77 9.39
CA THR A 165 4.95 7.44 8.30
C THR A 165 4.82 6.58 7.04
N CYS A 166 5.70 5.60 6.85
CA CYS A 166 5.66 4.67 5.73
C CYS A 166 4.52 3.64 5.89
N GLY A 167 3.91 3.27 4.76
CA GLY A 167 2.87 2.26 4.63
C GLY A 167 3.24 1.11 3.71
N LEU A 168 2.39 0.08 3.74
CA LEU A 168 2.35 -0.98 2.73
C LEU A 168 0.92 -1.04 2.18
N HIS A 169 0.74 -0.63 0.93
CA HIS A 169 -0.58 -0.58 0.31
C HIS A 169 -0.78 -1.77 -0.62
N VAL A 170 -1.98 -2.36 -0.56
CA VAL A 170 -2.38 -3.42 -1.50
C VAL A 170 -3.60 -2.95 -2.28
N HIS A 171 -3.44 -2.91 -3.60
CA HIS A 171 -4.51 -2.60 -4.54
C HIS A 171 -5.06 -3.90 -5.08
N VAL A 172 -6.33 -4.22 -4.83
CA VAL A 172 -6.99 -5.41 -5.37
C VAL A 172 -7.90 -5.00 -6.53
N GLY A 173 -7.66 -5.59 -7.71
CA GLY A 173 -8.39 -5.34 -8.95
C GLY A 173 -9.14 -6.58 -9.46
N SER A 174 -10.05 -6.37 -10.41
CA SER A 174 -10.94 -7.39 -10.98
C SER A 174 -10.25 -8.43 -11.89
N GLY A 175 -8.93 -8.36 -12.07
CA GLY A 175 -8.17 -9.28 -12.92
C GLY A 175 -8.20 -8.95 -14.42
N SER A 176 -8.99 -7.97 -14.85
CA SER A 176 -9.01 -7.54 -16.26
C SER A 176 -9.25 -6.03 -16.37
N PRO A 177 -8.50 -5.32 -17.23
CA PRO A 177 -8.71 -3.91 -17.51
C PRO A 177 -10.12 -3.56 -18.01
N SER A 178 -10.84 -4.53 -18.60
CA SER A 178 -12.21 -4.35 -19.09
C SER A 178 -13.29 -4.81 -18.11
N ARG A 179 -12.92 -5.45 -16.99
CA ARG A 179 -13.87 -5.93 -15.97
C ARG A 179 -13.92 -4.91 -14.84
N THR A 180 -15.13 -4.49 -14.48
CA THR A 180 -15.35 -3.78 -13.22
C THR A 180 -15.78 -4.78 -12.16
N PHE A 181 -15.49 -4.50 -10.89
CA PHE A 181 -16.07 -5.30 -9.82
C PHE A 181 -17.59 -5.23 -9.88
N ALA A 182 -18.25 -6.38 -9.72
CA ALA A 182 -19.67 -6.43 -9.47
C ALA A 182 -19.97 -5.60 -8.21
N PRO A 183 -20.98 -4.70 -8.22
CA PRO A 183 -21.29 -3.86 -7.05
C PRO A 183 -21.50 -4.68 -5.77
N ASN A 184 -22.09 -5.87 -5.89
CA ASN A 184 -22.30 -6.78 -4.78
C ASN A 184 -20.99 -7.27 -4.13
N ALA A 185 -19.93 -7.53 -4.91
CA ALA A 185 -18.64 -7.92 -4.36
C ALA A 185 -18.04 -6.80 -3.50
N ILE A 186 -18.16 -5.55 -3.94
CA ILE A 186 -17.66 -4.39 -3.18
C ILE A 186 -18.50 -4.16 -1.92
N LYS A 187 -19.83 -4.28 -1.98
CA LYS A 187 -20.68 -4.21 -0.77
C LYS A 187 -20.29 -5.26 0.25
N ASN A 188 -20.11 -6.50 -0.22
CA ASN A 188 -19.72 -7.62 0.61
C ASN A 188 -18.38 -7.35 1.29
N PHE A 189 -17.39 -6.91 0.51
CA PHE A 189 -16.06 -6.57 1.00
C PHE A 189 -16.11 -5.44 2.02
N MET A 190 -16.81 -4.35 1.72
CA MET A 190 -16.96 -3.23 2.65
C MET A 190 -17.73 -3.60 3.92
N GLY A 191 -18.73 -4.49 3.83
CA GLY A 191 -19.42 -5.04 4.99
C GLY A 191 -18.50 -5.86 5.90
N LEU A 192 -17.66 -6.72 5.31
CA LEU A 192 -16.63 -7.47 6.02
C LEU A 192 -15.64 -6.54 6.74
N CYS A 193 -15.07 -5.61 6.00
CA CYS A 193 -14.10 -4.63 6.50
C CYS A 193 -14.71 -3.76 7.60
N TRP A 194 -15.98 -3.36 7.49
CA TRP A 194 -16.69 -2.59 8.50
C TRP A 194 -16.89 -3.38 9.80
N VAL A 195 -17.51 -4.56 9.71
CA VAL A 195 -17.91 -5.34 10.89
C VAL A 195 -16.70 -5.91 11.62
N PHE A 196 -15.66 -6.33 10.87
CA PHE A 196 -14.47 -6.93 11.44
C PHE A 196 -13.26 -5.98 11.47
N GLU A 197 -13.49 -4.67 11.40
CA GLU A 197 -12.40 -3.67 11.40
C GLU A 197 -11.48 -3.85 12.61
N LYS A 198 -12.04 -4.10 13.81
CA LYS A 198 -11.26 -4.29 15.03
C LYS A 198 -10.37 -5.53 14.97
N GLN A 199 -10.86 -6.61 14.36
CA GLN A 199 -10.10 -7.85 14.17
C GLN A 199 -8.99 -7.65 13.15
N LEU A 200 -9.27 -7.01 12.02
CA LEU A 200 -8.25 -6.69 11.02
C LEU A 200 -7.18 -5.76 11.59
N ARG A 201 -7.56 -4.80 12.43
CA ARG A 201 -6.63 -3.92 13.14
C ARG A 201 -5.70 -4.65 14.10
N SER A 202 -6.01 -5.88 14.56
CA SER A 202 -5.15 -6.55 15.54
C SER A 202 -3.77 -6.96 14.99
N ILE A 203 -3.58 -6.96 13.67
CA ILE A 203 -2.30 -7.25 13.01
C ILE A 203 -1.54 -6.00 12.57
N HIS A 204 -2.07 -4.80 12.84
CA HIS A 204 -1.43 -3.55 12.44
C HIS A 204 -0.70 -2.92 13.63
N ALA A 205 0.41 -2.24 13.38
CA ALA A 205 1.11 -1.55 14.44
C ALA A 205 0.29 -0.37 14.97
N ALA A 206 0.52 -0.03 16.25
CA ALA A 206 -0.22 1.03 16.95
C ALA A 206 -0.24 2.37 16.19
N HIS A 207 0.89 2.74 15.56
CA HIS A 207 0.99 4.00 14.79
C HIS A 207 0.09 4.03 13.54
N ARG A 208 -0.25 2.88 12.94
CA ARG A 208 -1.24 2.79 11.85
C ARG A 208 -2.68 2.83 12.35
N ILE A 209 -2.89 2.64 13.65
CA ILE A 209 -4.19 2.46 14.28
C ILE A 209 -4.71 3.75 14.93
N THR A 210 -3.88 4.49 15.67
CA THR A 210 -4.34 5.62 16.50
C THR A 210 -4.09 6.98 15.87
N ASP A 211 -2.97 7.16 15.16
CA ASP A 211 -2.43 8.49 14.83
C ASP A 211 -1.99 8.64 13.36
N SER A 212 -2.58 7.88 12.43
CA SER A 212 -2.24 8.00 11.01
C SER A 212 -3.21 8.92 10.26
N PRO A 213 -2.84 10.17 9.91
CA PRO A 213 -3.68 11.03 9.08
C PRO A 213 -3.84 10.50 7.65
N TRP A 214 -2.96 9.58 7.24
CA TRP A 214 -2.91 8.98 5.90
C TRP A 214 -3.56 7.58 5.84
N CYS A 215 -4.01 7.05 6.99
CA CYS A 215 -4.70 5.76 7.14
C CYS A 215 -5.71 5.79 8.30
N LEU A 216 -6.81 6.49 8.08
CA LEU A 216 -7.90 6.70 9.01
C LEU A 216 -8.84 5.50 9.08
N ASN A 217 -9.14 5.06 10.31
CA ASN A 217 -10.11 4.01 10.59
C ASN A 217 -11.49 4.35 10.02
N MET A 218 -12.12 3.37 9.36
CA MET A 218 -13.46 3.49 8.80
C MET A 218 -14.49 3.82 9.87
N SER A 219 -14.44 3.16 11.04
CA SER A 219 -15.37 3.38 12.16
C SER A 219 -15.28 4.75 12.82
N VAL A 220 -14.31 5.58 12.45
CA VAL A 220 -14.11 6.92 13.03
C VAL A 220 -14.25 8.02 11.99
N ALA A 221 -13.62 7.85 10.83
CA ALA A 221 -13.43 8.97 9.90
C ALA A 221 -14.45 9.04 8.76
N THR A 222 -15.25 8.00 8.54
CA THR A 222 -16.17 7.91 7.39
C THR A 222 -17.49 8.63 7.63
N GLN A 223 -18.19 8.99 6.55
CA GLN A 223 -19.56 9.50 6.64
C GLN A 223 -20.49 8.52 7.35
N LEU A 224 -20.32 7.21 7.11
CA LEU A 224 -21.07 6.15 7.76
C LEU A 224 -20.82 6.12 9.28
N ALA A 225 -19.58 6.30 9.72
CA ALA A 225 -19.24 6.38 11.14
C ALA A 225 -19.92 7.55 11.84
N ARG A 226 -20.02 8.69 11.16
CA ARG A 226 -20.60 9.93 11.68
C ARG A 226 -22.13 9.96 11.60
N ALA A 227 -22.73 9.06 10.84
CA ALA A 227 -24.18 8.97 10.72
C ALA A 227 -24.80 8.59 12.07
N PRO A 228 -25.93 9.23 12.48
CA PRO A 228 -26.62 8.93 13.72
C PRO A 228 -27.45 7.63 13.60
N LEU A 229 -26.77 6.54 13.27
CA LEU A 229 -27.32 5.22 13.01
C LEU A 229 -26.72 4.22 14.01
N THR A 230 -27.49 3.20 14.38
CA THR A 230 -26.97 2.03 15.07
C THR A 230 -26.03 1.22 14.17
N GLU A 231 -25.17 0.38 14.74
CA GLU A 231 -24.26 -0.47 13.92
C GLU A 231 -25.01 -1.40 12.97
N LEU A 232 -26.21 -1.86 13.34
CA LEU A 232 -27.05 -2.66 12.45
C LEU A 232 -27.61 -1.83 11.29
N GLU A 233 -28.07 -0.60 11.54
CA GLU A 233 -28.53 0.31 10.49
C GLU A 233 -27.39 0.73 9.55
N LYS A 234 -26.17 0.91 10.08
CA LYS A 234 -24.98 1.17 9.25
C LYS A 234 -24.66 -0.01 8.34
N LEU A 235 -24.73 -1.24 8.86
CA LEU A 235 -24.60 -2.44 8.04
C LEU A 235 -25.70 -2.51 6.96
N HIS A 236 -26.94 -2.21 7.30
CA HIS A 236 -28.03 -2.13 6.33
C HIS A 236 -27.75 -1.08 5.24
N ALA A 237 -27.21 0.09 5.59
CA ALA A 237 -26.87 1.13 4.63
C ALA A 237 -25.82 0.66 3.59
N ILE A 238 -24.82 -0.12 4.02
CA ILE A 238 -23.83 -0.72 3.12
C ILE A 238 -24.51 -1.64 2.10
N PHE A 239 -25.33 -2.58 2.56
CA PHE A 239 -25.96 -3.58 1.68
C PHE A 239 -27.09 -3.01 0.81
N ASN A 240 -27.78 -1.97 1.29
CA ASN A 240 -28.83 -1.27 0.56
C ASN A 240 -28.32 -0.24 -0.46
N SER A 241 -27.01 0.06 -0.48
CA SER A 241 -26.42 0.97 -1.47
C SER A 241 -26.71 0.47 -2.89
N LEU A 242 -27.33 1.27 -3.76
CA LEU A 242 -27.74 0.77 -5.08
C LEU A 242 -26.60 0.84 -6.10
N THR A 243 -25.69 1.80 -5.94
CA THR A 243 -24.60 2.06 -6.87
C THR A 243 -23.25 2.14 -6.16
N LEU A 244 -22.15 1.97 -6.92
CA LEU A 244 -20.80 2.19 -6.39
C LEU A 244 -20.60 3.63 -5.87
N PRO A 245 -21.05 4.70 -6.56
CA PRO A 245 -21.03 6.05 -6.01
C PRO A 245 -21.70 6.19 -4.63
N ASP A 246 -22.87 5.57 -4.41
CA ASP A 246 -23.54 5.62 -3.11
C ASP A 246 -22.69 4.97 -2.01
N LEU A 247 -22.12 3.80 -2.33
CA LEU A 247 -21.23 3.10 -1.41
C LEU A 247 -19.96 3.92 -1.13
N LYS A 248 -19.32 4.51 -2.15
CA LYS A 248 -18.16 5.40 -1.98
C LYS A 248 -18.50 6.58 -1.08
N PHE A 249 -19.70 7.15 -1.21
CA PHE A 249 -20.14 8.26 -0.37
C PHE A 249 -20.18 7.87 1.12
N LEU A 250 -20.66 6.67 1.45
CA LEU A 250 -20.68 6.18 2.84
C LEU A 250 -19.27 6.11 3.45
N PHE A 251 -18.27 5.77 2.65
CA PHE A 251 -16.88 5.61 3.09
C PHE A 251 -15.98 6.82 2.82
N ASN A 252 -16.53 7.94 2.34
CA ASN A 252 -15.78 9.18 2.25
C ASN A 252 -15.40 9.70 3.64
N THR A 253 -14.22 10.30 3.74
CA THR A 253 -13.83 11.03 4.96
C THR A 253 -14.30 12.48 4.90
N SER A 254 -14.35 13.15 6.05
CA SER A 254 -14.88 14.52 6.19
C SER A 254 -14.15 15.59 5.37
N HIS A 255 -12.99 15.28 4.79
CA HIS A 255 -12.20 16.19 3.96
C HIS A 255 -12.42 15.96 2.44
N SER A 256 -13.61 15.49 2.05
CA SER A 256 -14.12 15.33 0.68
C SER A 256 -13.55 14.18 -0.18
N SER A 257 -12.73 13.28 0.38
CA SER A 257 -12.33 12.06 -0.32
C SER A 257 -12.08 10.88 0.63
N SER A 258 -12.24 9.64 0.14
CA SER A 258 -11.85 8.42 0.89
C SER A 258 -10.34 8.16 0.84
N LYS A 259 -9.52 9.11 0.34
CA LYS A 259 -8.10 8.87 -0.01
C LYS A 259 -7.20 8.55 1.19
N HIS A 260 -7.64 8.93 2.38
CA HIS A 260 -6.95 8.67 3.63
C HIS A 260 -7.65 7.62 4.46
N SER A 261 -8.65 6.92 3.94
CA SER A 261 -9.26 5.82 4.69
C SER A 261 -8.36 4.59 4.62
N ALA A 262 -8.36 3.82 5.71
CA ALA A 262 -7.83 2.47 5.82
C ALA A 262 -8.19 1.58 4.61
N VAL A 263 -9.42 1.72 4.11
CA VAL A 263 -9.87 1.08 2.87
C VAL A 263 -10.36 2.18 1.92
N ASN A 264 -9.59 2.44 0.88
CA ASN A 264 -9.84 3.52 -0.07
C ASN A 264 -10.52 2.98 -1.34
N LEU A 265 -11.65 3.58 -1.67
CA LEU A 265 -12.45 3.22 -2.85
C LEU A 265 -12.22 4.17 -4.02
N ASN A 266 -11.42 5.23 -3.89
CA ASN A 266 -11.29 6.26 -4.92
C ASN A 266 -10.88 5.71 -6.28
N HIS A 267 -10.07 4.65 -6.31
CA HIS A 267 -9.62 3.97 -7.53
C HIS A 267 -10.71 3.12 -8.21
N LEU A 268 -11.85 2.85 -7.54
CA LEU A 268 -13.04 2.26 -8.16
C LEU A 268 -13.76 3.30 -9.03
N ALA A 269 -13.95 3.00 -10.32
CA ALA A 269 -14.84 3.75 -11.21
C ALA A 269 -14.51 5.25 -11.41
N THR A 270 -13.34 5.55 -11.98
CA THR A 270 -13.11 6.84 -12.65
C THR A 270 -12.56 6.60 -14.06
N ARG A 271 -12.72 7.57 -14.98
CA ARG A 271 -12.10 7.51 -16.34
C ARG A 271 -10.57 7.39 -16.32
N ALA A 272 -9.95 7.67 -15.16
CA ALA A 272 -8.52 7.58 -14.90
C ALA A 272 -8.16 6.56 -13.81
N GLY A 273 -9.15 5.81 -13.29
CA GLY A 273 -9.02 4.98 -12.10
C GLY A 273 -8.61 3.56 -12.46
N PHE A 274 -7.74 2.98 -11.64
CA PHE A 274 -7.19 1.65 -11.85
C PHE A 274 -8.19 0.50 -11.68
N GLY A 275 -9.42 0.79 -11.23
CA GLY A 275 -10.45 -0.21 -11.02
C GLY A 275 -10.20 -1.08 -9.77
N THR A 276 -9.49 -0.53 -8.78
CA THR A 276 -9.05 -1.26 -7.60
C THR A 276 -9.70 -0.75 -6.31
N VAL A 277 -9.78 -1.65 -5.33
CA VAL A 277 -9.91 -1.29 -3.91
C VAL A 277 -8.52 -1.25 -3.32
N GLU A 278 -8.19 -0.22 -2.56
CA GLU A 278 -6.89 -0.06 -1.94
C GLU A 278 -6.99 -0.25 -0.43
N LEU A 279 -6.13 -1.09 0.14
CA LEU A 279 -6.00 -1.29 1.59
C LEU A 279 -4.68 -0.69 2.06
N ARG A 280 -4.76 0.26 2.99
CA ARG A 280 -3.63 1.09 3.44
C ARG A 280 -3.19 0.80 4.87
N GLN A 281 -3.77 -0.20 5.52
CA GLN A 281 -3.69 -0.37 6.98
C GLN A 281 -2.37 -0.97 7.49
N HIS A 282 -1.65 -1.70 6.65
CA HIS A 282 -0.44 -2.38 7.06
C HIS A 282 0.73 -1.39 7.21
N GLN A 283 1.57 -1.63 8.22
CA GLN A 283 2.82 -0.89 8.36
C GLN A 283 3.75 -1.19 7.18
N ALA A 284 4.64 -0.27 6.84
CA ALA A 284 5.70 -0.58 5.90
C ALA A 284 6.48 -1.82 6.34
N SER A 285 6.71 -2.73 5.40
CA SER A 285 7.48 -3.94 5.60
C SER A 285 8.11 -4.37 4.29
N LEU A 286 9.33 -4.88 4.37
CA LEU A 286 10.01 -5.62 3.31
C LEU A 286 10.36 -7.04 3.78
N GLU A 287 9.77 -7.51 4.89
CA GLU A 287 9.89 -8.92 5.29
C GLU A 287 9.03 -9.77 4.33
N PRO A 288 9.63 -10.65 3.52
CA PRO A 288 8.93 -11.31 2.42
C PRO A 288 7.66 -12.06 2.84
N ASN A 289 7.67 -12.70 4.02
CA ASN A 289 6.52 -13.47 4.49
C ASN A 289 5.40 -12.60 5.05
N ASP A 290 5.73 -11.48 5.70
CA ASP A 290 4.73 -10.52 6.18
C ASP A 290 3.99 -9.88 5.01
N VAL A 291 4.74 -9.44 3.99
CA VAL A 291 4.17 -8.84 2.78
C VAL A 291 3.27 -9.84 2.06
N ALA A 292 3.75 -11.08 1.85
CA ALA A 292 2.97 -12.11 1.18
C ALA A 292 1.69 -12.49 1.97
N ALA A 293 1.78 -12.60 3.30
CA ALA A 293 0.63 -12.88 4.15
C ALA A 293 -0.42 -11.76 4.05
N TRP A 294 0.01 -10.50 4.08
CA TRP A 294 -0.90 -9.36 3.96
C TRP A 294 -1.57 -9.29 2.59
N VAL A 295 -0.82 -9.45 1.50
CA VAL A 295 -1.39 -9.53 0.13
C VAL A 295 -2.44 -10.64 0.05
N SER A 296 -2.14 -11.81 0.62
CA SER A 296 -3.06 -12.95 0.63
C SER A 296 -4.34 -12.68 1.41
N VAL A 297 -4.26 -11.95 2.54
CA VAL A 297 -5.46 -11.50 3.27
C VAL A 297 -6.28 -10.55 2.42
N CYS A 298 -5.66 -9.52 1.85
CA CYS A 298 -6.34 -8.51 1.02
C CYS A 298 -7.09 -9.14 -0.16
N VAL A 299 -6.40 -9.95 -0.95
CA VAL A 299 -6.99 -10.61 -2.12
C VAL A 299 -7.99 -11.67 -1.70
N GLY A 300 -7.66 -12.49 -0.69
CA GLY A 300 -8.50 -13.56 -0.22
C GLY A 300 -9.84 -13.11 0.37
N LEU A 301 -9.86 -11.99 1.12
CA LEU A 301 -11.10 -11.37 1.59
C LEU A 301 -11.97 -10.91 0.40
N MET A 302 -11.35 -10.39 -0.67
CA MET A 302 -12.08 -10.02 -1.88
C MET A 302 -12.60 -11.24 -2.66
N VAL A 303 -11.83 -12.35 -2.72
CA VAL A 303 -12.32 -13.62 -3.29
C VAL A 303 -13.55 -14.11 -2.51
N PHE A 304 -13.48 -14.12 -1.18
CA PHE A 304 -14.63 -14.50 -0.35
C PHE A 304 -15.82 -13.56 -0.58
N ALA A 305 -15.59 -12.24 -0.60
CA ALA A 305 -16.63 -11.25 -0.86
C ALA A 305 -17.28 -11.40 -2.25
N HIS A 306 -16.52 -11.85 -3.25
CA HIS A 306 -17.02 -12.08 -4.60
C HIS A 306 -17.87 -13.35 -4.71
N THR A 307 -17.55 -14.38 -3.92
CA THR A 307 -18.17 -15.71 -4.02
C THR A 307 -19.43 -15.85 -3.16
N VAL A 308 -19.52 -15.14 -2.05
CA VAL A 308 -20.66 -15.21 -1.12
C VAL A 308 -21.87 -14.41 -1.62
N ALA A 309 -23.07 -14.97 -1.49
CA ALA A 309 -24.30 -14.24 -1.81
C ALA A 309 -24.50 -13.06 -0.83
N PRO A 310 -24.87 -11.85 -1.30
CA PRO A 310 -25.01 -10.68 -0.42
C PRO A 310 -25.99 -10.89 0.73
N SER A 311 -27.10 -11.60 0.51
CA SER A 311 -28.09 -11.90 1.55
C SER A 311 -27.52 -12.82 2.64
N GLU A 312 -26.72 -13.81 2.27
CA GLU A 312 -26.08 -14.74 3.20
C GLU A 312 -25.01 -14.04 4.04
N LEU A 313 -24.16 -13.25 3.39
CA LEU A 313 -23.13 -12.48 4.08
C LEU A 313 -23.77 -11.46 5.03
N HIS A 314 -24.76 -10.70 4.56
CA HIS A 314 -25.50 -9.77 5.40
C HIS A 314 -26.06 -10.47 6.64
N ALA A 315 -26.78 -11.59 6.46
CA ALA A 315 -27.36 -12.35 7.57
C ALA A 315 -26.31 -12.90 8.54
N TRP A 316 -25.10 -13.23 8.08
CA TRP A 316 -24.00 -13.62 8.94
C TRP A 316 -23.41 -12.43 9.72
N LEU A 317 -23.11 -11.33 9.03
CA LEU A 317 -22.56 -10.10 9.61
C LEU A 317 -23.50 -9.49 10.65
N SER A 318 -24.82 -9.49 10.41
CA SER A 318 -25.83 -9.01 11.36
C SER A 318 -25.79 -9.71 12.72
N ARG A 319 -25.20 -10.91 12.83
CA ARG A 319 -25.07 -11.63 14.11
C ARG A 319 -24.04 -10.99 15.05
N TYR A 320 -23.18 -10.12 14.53
CA TYR A 320 -22.08 -9.50 15.27
C TYR A 320 -22.27 -7.99 15.49
N VAL A 321 -23.41 -7.44 15.04
CA VAL A 321 -23.75 -6.03 15.22
C VAL A 321 -25.16 -5.87 15.79
N GLY A 322 -25.37 -4.81 16.59
CA GLY A 322 -26.67 -4.47 17.16
C GLY A 322 -27.06 -5.22 18.45
N PRO A 323 -28.30 -5.04 18.93
CA PRO A 323 -28.78 -5.65 20.17
C PRO A 323 -28.76 -7.18 20.10
N GLY A 324 -28.18 -7.83 21.10
CA GLY A 324 -28.06 -9.29 21.13
C GLY A 324 -26.95 -9.86 20.23
N ALA A 325 -26.03 -9.02 19.75
CA ALA A 325 -24.85 -9.47 19.01
C ALA A 325 -24.08 -10.57 19.77
N LYS A 326 -23.60 -11.55 19.01
CA LYS A 326 -22.71 -12.60 19.52
C LYS A 326 -21.39 -12.01 19.99
N ALA A 327 -20.65 -12.79 20.76
CA ALA A 327 -19.27 -12.48 21.09
C ALA A 327 -18.46 -12.20 19.81
N PRO A 328 -17.60 -11.17 19.79
CA PRO A 328 -16.75 -10.89 18.64
C PRO A 328 -15.87 -12.08 18.30
N LEU A 329 -15.74 -12.38 17.02
CA LEU A 329 -14.75 -13.34 16.54
C LEU A 329 -13.33 -12.81 16.79
N SER A 330 -12.39 -13.71 17.06
CA SER A 330 -10.97 -13.41 16.91
C SER A 330 -10.61 -13.24 15.43
N LEU A 331 -9.50 -12.55 15.12
CA LEU A 331 -9.01 -12.44 13.74
C LEU A 331 -8.87 -13.81 13.06
N ARG A 332 -8.34 -14.80 13.79
CA ARG A 332 -8.15 -16.16 13.30
C ARG A 332 -9.47 -16.83 12.87
N GLU A 333 -10.53 -16.62 13.63
CA GLU A 333 -11.86 -17.13 13.29
C GLU A 333 -12.43 -16.40 12.06
N VAL A 334 -12.28 -15.07 11.98
CA VAL A 334 -12.68 -14.29 10.80
C VAL A 334 -11.99 -14.81 9.54
N LEU A 335 -10.65 -14.96 9.58
CA LEU A 335 -9.87 -15.45 8.45
C LEU A 335 -10.30 -16.87 8.04
N ARG A 336 -10.49 -17.79 9.00
CA ARG A 336 -10.99 -19.15 8.72
C ARG A 336 -12.39 -19.16 8.11
N CYS A 337 -13.30 -18.31 8.60
CA CYS A 337 -14.64 -18.14 8.03
C CYS A 337 -14.60 -17.64 6.57
N CYS A 338 -13.58 -16.86 6.21
CA CYS A 338 -13.35 -16.36 4.85
C CYS A 338 -12.50 -17.32 3.99
N GLY A 339 -12.20 -18.54 4.47
CA GLY A 339 -11.39 -19.53 3.75
C GLY A 339 -9.86 -19.35 3.87
N LEU A 340 -9.39 -18.35 4.61
CA LEU A 340 -7.98 -17.96 4.73
C LEU A 340 -7.27 -18.73 5.87
N LYS A 341 -7.27 -20.06 5.77
CA LYS A 341 -6.73 -20.95 6.83
C LYS A 341 -5.24 -20.79 7.04
N GLU A 342 -4.48 -20.57 5.97
CA GLU A 342 -3.03 -20.40 6.02
C GLU A 342 -2.66 -19.08 6.68
N GLN A 343 -3.33 -17.98 6.31
CA GLN A 343 -3.12 -16.68 6.92
C GLN A 343 -3.56 -16.69 8.39
N ALA A 344 -4.63 -17.42 8.72
CA ALA A 344 -5.04 -17.64 10.11
C ALA A 344 -3.99 -18.40 10.93
N ALA A 345 -3.25 -19.34 10.31
CA ALA A 345 -2.13 -20.04 10.96
C ALA A 345 -0.88 -19.14 11.06
N TYR A 346 -0.59 -18.36 10.03
CA TYR A 346 0.51 -17.39 10.01
C TYR A 346 0.40 -16.39 11.14
N TYR A 347 -0.71 -15.64 11.22
CA TYR A 347 -0.94 -14.65 12.27
C TYR A 347 -1.16 -15.25 13.66
N GLN A 348 -1.37 -16.56 13.78
CA GLN A 348 -1.30 -17.24 15.07
C GLN A 348 0.15 -17.45 15.52
N ALA A 349 1.10 -17.59 14.59
CA ALA A 349 2.49 -17.87 14.91
C ALA A 349 3.31 -16.60 15.16
N VAL A 350 2.94 -15.49 14.55
CA VAL A 350 3.69 -14.21 14.62
C VAL A 350 3.08 -13.16 15.57
N MET A 351 1.89 -13.41 16.09
CA MET A 351 1.29 -12.63 17.20
C MET A 351 1.37 -13.44 18.49
#